data_AF-A0A813ES16-F1
#
_entry.id   AF-A0A813ES16-F1
#
_cell.length_a   1.000
_cell.length_b   1.000
_cell.length_c   1.000
_cell.angle_alpha   90.00
_cell.angle_beta   90.00
_cell.angle_gamma   90.00
#
_symmetry.space_group_name_H-M   'P 1'
#
loop_
_entity.id
_entity.type
_entity.pdbx_description
1 polymer ?
#
loop_
_entity_poly.entity_id
_entity_poly.type
_entity_poly.pdbx_seq_one_letter_code
_entity_poly.pdbx_strand_id
1 'polypeptide(L)'
;MYYVCPNIVLPLTKPMKLSYAELAGPRPVEWFVSHFWGMLFQDSVSSLRKHAEMVSGKSASRCGGLHSRNSSSAQQRVSKLDKTFKSGTGSLETASWKETSYWICTFSNNQWELMHELGSSWEQSSFYLALRSPGCKGTAMIFDELAMPLTRSWCLFELLQTFQLTGTREAGFTGLLLCTRSGVMNFGACSMDTAISIGVRLSSLRLQDASASSDKDKRMIDR
;
A
#
# COMPACT_ATOMS: atom_id res chain seq x y z
N MET A 1 7.50 10.73 -8.33
CA MET A 1 6.49 11.81 -8.16
C MET A 1 6.95 13.21 -8.52
N TYR A 2 8.25 13.57 -8.42
CA TYR A 2 8.73 14.92 -8.76
C TYR A 2 8.37 15.40 -10.18
N TYR A 3 8.19 14.49 -11.14
CA TYR A 3 7.68 14.85 -12.47
C TYR A 3 6.15 14.98 -12.50
N VAL A 4 5.44 14.02 -11.90
CA VAL A 4 3.97 13.90 -11.95
C VAL A 4 3.29 15.09 -11.27
N CYS A 5 3.79 15.54 -10.12
CA CYS A 5 3.16 16.63 -9.38
C CYS A 5 3.11 17.94 -10.20
N PRO A 6 4.24 18.52 -10.64
CA PRO A 6 4.23 19.80 -11.36
C PRO A 6 3.71 19.73 -12.79
N ASN A 7 3.82 18.57 -13.47
CA ASN A 7 3.44 18.46 -14.89
C ASN A 7 2.03 17.88 -15.12
N ILE A 8 1.42 17.26 -14.09
CA ILE A 8 0.10 16.62 -14.22
C ILE A 8 -0.83 17.11 -13.11
N VAL A 9 -0.48 16.89 -11.84
CA VAL A 9 -1.38 17.20 -10.71
C VAL A 9 -1.68 18.69 -10.62
N LEU A 10 -0.66 19.54 -10.54
CA LEU A 10 -0.83 20.99 -10.41
C LEU A 10 -1.58 21.59 -11.61
N PRO A 11 -1.25 21.27 -12.89
CA PRO A 11 -2.02 21.78 -14.03
C PRO A 11 -3.51 21.40 -13.98
N LEU A 12 -3.84 20.16 -13.60
CA LEU A 12 -5.23 19.69 -13.54
C LEU A 12 -6.02 20.35 -12.39
N THR A 13 -5.38 20.58 -11.24
CA THR A 13 -6.06 21.17 -10.08
C THR A 13 -6.01 22.70 -10.04
N LYS A 14 -5.25 23.35 -10.92
CA LYS A 14 -5.08 24.81 -10.98
C LYS A 14 -6.38 25.63 -10.96
N PRO A 15 -7.46 25.26 -11.67
CA PRO A 15 -8.68 26.06 -11.68
C PRO A 15 -9.36 26.16 -10.31
N MET A 16 -9.31 25.06 -9.53
CA MET A 16 -10.04 24.92 -8.27
C MET A 16 -9.14 25.01 -7.03
N LYS A 17 -7.82 24.81 -7.20
CA LYS A 17 -6.80 24.74 -6.13
C LYS A 17 -7.12 23.74 -5.02
N LEU A 18 -7.61 22.57 -5.42
CA LEU A 18 -7.93 21.44 -4.54
C LEU A 18 -6.88 20.34 -4.69
N SER A 19 -6.94 19.30 -3.86
CA SER A 19 -6.23 18.05 -4.13
C SER A 19 -6.74 17.37 -5.42
N TYR A 20 -5.93 16.48 -6.00
CA TYR A 20 -6.38 15.71 -7.15
C TYR A 20 -7.49 14.73 -6.77
N ALA A 21 -7.44 14.17 -5.55
CA ALA A 21 -8.47 13.27 -5.05
C ALA A 21 -9.85 13.94 -4.95
N GLU A 22 -9.91 15.19 -4.51
CA GLU A 22 -11.15 15.98 -4.50
C GLU A 22 -11.67 16.26 -5.91
N LEU A 23 -10.76 16.60 -6.84
CA LEU A 23 -11.12 16.86 -8.24
C LEU A 23 -11.63 15.61 -8.96
N ALA A 24 -10.99 14.47 -8.77
CA ALA A 24 -11.28 13.22 -9.48
C ALA A 24 -12.46 12.43 -8.88
N GLY A 25 -12.88 12.75 -7.66
CA GLY A 25 -13.91 12.03 -6.90
C GLY A 25 -13.30 11.22 -5.76
N PRO A 26 -13.42 11.69 -4.50
CA PRO A 26 -12.78 11.04 -3.37
C PRO A 26 -13.44 9.68 -3.05
N ARG A 27 -12.64 8.74 -2.57
CA ARG A 27 -13.09 7.43 -2.07
C ARG A 27 -12.56 7.18 -0.67
N PRO A 28 -13.25 6.36 0.15
CA PRO A 28 -12.70 5.90 1.42
C PRO A 28 -11.33 5.24 1.22
N VAL A 29 -10.38 5.56 2.10
CA VAL A 29 -9.02 5.00 2.06
C VAL A 29 -9.06 3.55 2.49
N GLU A 30 -8.60 2.64 1.63
CA GLU A 30 -8.36 1.24 2.01
C GLU A 30 -6.89 0.98 2.34
N TRP A 31 -5.95 1.59 1.60
CA TRP A 31 -4.52 1.43 1.83
C TRP A 31 -3.79 2.76 1.85
N PHE A 32 -2.93 2.93 2.84
CA PHE A 32 -2.01 4.06 2.91
C PHE A 32 -0.74 3.75 2.11
N VAL A 33 -0.28 4.65 1.25
CA VAL A 33 0.94 4.45 0.46
C VAL A 33 2.09 5.27 1.02
N SER A 34 3.11 4.56 1.50
CA SER A 34 4.41 5.15 1.86
C SER A 34 5.36 5.04 0.67
N HIS A 35 5.97 6.16 0.23
CA HIS A 35 6.84 6.15 -0.94
C HIS A 35 7.85 7.30 -0.98
N PHE A 36 8.97 7.04 -1.66
CA PHE A 36 9.93 8.09 -2.00
C PHE A 36 9.47 8.87 -3.25
N TRP A 37 9.37 10.19 -3.15
CA TRP A 37 8.98 11.06 -4.27
C TRP A 37 9.91 11.02 -5.48
N GLY A 38 11.18 10.64 -5.31
CA GLY A 38 12.13 10.47 -6.43
C GLY A 38 11.93 9.19 -7.22
N MET A 39 11.08 8.27 -6.75
CA MET A 39 10.79 7.04 -7.47
C MET A 39 10.05 7.31 -8.79
N LEU A 40 10.37 6.50 -9.80
CA LEU A 40 9.70 6.50 -11.09
C LEU A 40 8.20 6.20 -10.90
N PHE A 41 7.36 6.99 -11.57
CA PHE A 41 5.91 6.82 -11.45
C PHE A 41 5.43 5.44 -11.92
N GLN A 42 6.02 4.93 -13.01
CA GLN A 42 5.72 3.60 -13.53
C GLN A 42 6.01 2.50 -12.51
N ASP A 43 7.06 2.63 -11.71
CA ASP A 43 7.42 1.65 -10.68
C ASP A 43 6.43 1.68 -9.53
N SER A 44 5.97 2.88 -9.13
CA SER A 44 4.88 3.03 -8.16
C SER A 44 3.59 2.36 -8.65
N VAL A 45 3.17 2.63 -9.90
CA VAL A 45 1.96 2.03 -10.49
C VAL A 45 2.08 0.51 -10.59
N SER A 46 3.21 -0.01 -11.05
CA SER A 46 3.44 -1.45 -11.20
C SER A 46 3.39 -2.16 -9.85
N SER A 47 4.03 -1.58 -8.82
CA SER A 47 4.05 -2.12 -7.47
C SER A 47 2.66 -2.11 -6.82
N LEU A 48 1.91 -1.01 -6.96
CA LEU A 48 0.54 -0.91 -6.46
C LEU A 48 -0.44 -1.84 -7.17
N ARG A 49 -0.27 -2.04 -8.48
CA ARG A 49 -1.06 -3.02 -9.23
C ARG A 49 -0.81 -4.43 -8.71
N LYS A 50 0.46 -4.83 -8.54
CA LYS A 50 0.80 -6.15 -8.00
C LYS A 50 0.27 -6.35 -6.59
N HIS A 51 0.37 -5.32 -5.77
CA HIS A 51 -0.24 -5.31 -4.45
C HIS A 51 -1.76 -5.53 -4.53
N ALA A 52 -2.48 -4.74 -5.31
CA ALA A 52 -3.93 -4.86 -5.51
C ALA A 52 -4.35 -6.27 -5.97
N GLU A 53 -3.67 -6.80 -7.00
CA GLU A 53 -3.91 -8.15 -7.54
C GLU A 53 -3.80 -9.22 -6.44
N MET A 54 -2.80 -9.10 -5.56
CA MET A 54 -2.55 -10.07 -4.49
C MET A 54 -3.49 -9.94 -3.30
N VAL A 55 -3.83 -8.71 -2.89
CA VAL A 55 -4.74 -8.52 -1.74
C VAL A 55 -6.20 -8.81 -2.11
N SER A 56 -6.61 -8.54 -3.36
CA SER A 56 -7.94 -8.93 -3.86
C SER A 56 -8.05 -10.43 -4.10
N GLY A 57 -6.98 -11.09 -4.57
CA GLY A 57 -6.94 -12.54 -4.75
C GLY A 57 -7.05 -13.33 -3.43
N LYS A 58 -6.57 -12.77 -2.31
CA LYS A 58 -6.67 -13.41 -0.99
C LYS A 58 -8.09 -13.49 -0.43
N SER A 59 -9.02 -12.65 -0.90
CA SER A 59 -10.44 -12.81 -0.55
C SER A 59 -11.06 -14.07 -1.15
N ALA A 60 -10.45 -14.68 -2.18
CA ALA A 60 -10.92 -15.90 -2.83
C ALA A 60 -10.25 -17.20 -2.31
N SER A 61 -9.17 -17.12 -1.53
CA SER A 61 -8.37 -18.28 -1.12
C SER A 61 -8.22 -18.44 0.40
N ARG A 62 -9.30 -18.31 1.18
CA ARG A 62 -9.38 -18.91 2.53
C ARG A 62 -9.81 -20.37 2.41
N CYS A 63 -8.92 -21.23 1.92
CA CYS A 63 -9.05 -22.68 2.06
C CYS A 63 -7.76 -23.28 2.63
N GLY A 64 -7.86 -23.85 3.84
CA GLY A 64 -6.97 -24.87 4.43
C GLY A 64 -5.59 -24.37 4.87
N GLY A 65 -5.19 -24.37 6.13
CA GLY A 65 -5.44 -25.40 7.14
C GLY A 65 -4.48 -26.58 6.93
N LEU A 66 -3.41 -26.60 7.74
CA LEU A 66 -2.56 -27.74 8.12
C LEU A 66 -2.18 -28.77 7.03
N HIS A 67 -0.89 -28.79 6.68
CA HIS A 67 -0.25 -29.99 6.14
C HIS A 67 -0.12 -31.04 7.26
N SER A 68 -1.13 -31.90 7.40
CA SER A 68 -0.94 -33.26 7.91
C SER A 68 -0.73 -34.16 6.71
N ARG A 69 0.47 -34.71 6.57
CA ARG A 69 0.77 -35.79 5.63
C ARG A 69 0.00 -37.03 6.09
N ASN A 70 -0.83 -37.60 5.23
CA ASN A 70 -0.95 -39.05 5.13
C ASN A 70 -1.46 -39.51 3.75
N SER A 71 -1.14 -40.77 3.51
CA SER A 71 -1.00 -41.49 2.26
C SER A 71 -2.29 -42.00 1.61
N SER A 72 -2.10 -42.40 0.35
CA SER A 72 -2.68 -43.58 -0.34
C SER A 72 -4.15 -43.60 -0.78
N SER A 73 -4.30 -43.76 -2.10
CA SER A 73 -5.24 -44.61 -2.85
C SER A 73 -6.75 -44.36 -2.76
N ALA A 74 -7.39 -44.04 -3.90
CA ALA A 74 -8.37 -44.91 -4.57
C ALA A 74 -9.02 -44.21 -5.79
N GLN A 75 -9.15 -44.98 -6.88
CA GLN A 75 -9.78 -44.65 -8.16
C GLN A 75 -11.31 -44.80 -8.13
N GLN A 76 -11.94 -44.34 -9.23
CA GLN A 76 -13.31 -44.62 -9.75
C GLN A 76 -14.46 -43.82 -9.10
N ARG A 77 -15.50 -43.35 -9.81
CA ARG A 77 -16.18 -43.83 -11.03
C ARG A 77 -17.09 -42.72 -11.61
N VAL A 78 -17.37 -42.78 -12.91
CA VAL A 78 -18.23 -41.88 -13.69
C VAL A 78 -19.70 -42.32 -13.65
N SER A 79 -20.65 -41.36 -13.63
CA SER A 79 -21.87 -41.24 -14.50
C SER A 79 -23.21 -40.88 -13.80
N LYS A 80 -23.81 -39.75 -14.26
CA LYS A 80 -25.24 -39.39 -14.46
C LYS A 80 -26.28 -39.66 -13.35
N LEU A 81 -27.01 -38.61 -12.89
CA LEU A 81 -28.39 -38.31 -13.33
C LEU A 81 -28.94 -36.96 -12.82
N ASP A 82 -29.76 -36.38 -13.71
CA ASP A 82 -30.77 -35.31 -13.66
C ASP A 82 -30.94 -34.27 -12.52
N LYS A 83 -31.00 -33.01 -13.01
CA LYS A 83 -32.02 -31.96 -12.79
C LYS A 83 -32.79 -32.00 -11.48
N THR A 84 -32.59 -30.96 -10.66
CA THR A 84 -33.55 -29.85 -10.42
C THR A 84 -33.17 -29.19 -9.08
N PHE A 85 -32.49 -28.05 -9.09
CA PHE A 85 -32.56 -27.13 -7.95
C PHE A 85 -32.36 -25.67 -8.38
N LYS A 86 -33.07 -24.83 -7.66
CA LYS A 86 -33.58 -23.51 -8.03
C LYS A 86 -32.49 -22.43 -8.07
N SER A 87 -32.68 -21.50 -9.01
CA SER A 87 -32.59 -20.05 -8.83
C SER A 87 -31.93 -19.59 -7.53
N GLY A 88 -30.69 -19.13 -7.64
CA GLY A 88 -29.95 -18.46 -6.58
C GLY A 88 -28.52 -18.15 -6.98
N THR A 89 -28.29 -17.62 -8.19
CA THR A 89 -26.97 -17.11 -8.57
C THR A 89 -26.77 -15.74 -7.93
N GLY A 90 -26.57 -15.71 -6.62
CA GLY A 90 -25.73 -14.69 -6.02
C GLY A 90 -24.31 -15.03 -6.45
N SER A 91 -23.86 -14.48 -7.58
CA SER A 91 -22.44 -14.50 -7.91
C SER A 91 -21.72 -13.79 -6.76
N LEU A 92 -20.91 -14.53 -6.01
CA LEU A 92 -19.83 -13.94 -5.23
C LEU A 92 -18.94 -13.21 -6.24
N GLU A 93 -19.27 -11.94 -6.52
CA GLU A 93 -18.40 -11.06 -7.29
C GLU A 93 -17.10 -10.97 -6.51
N THR A 94 -16.08 -11.65 -7.02
CA THR A 94 -14.72 -11.44 -6.56
C THR A 94 -14.41 -9.97 -6.81
N ALA A 95 -14.28 -9.19 -5.73
CA ALA A 95 -13.97 -7.77 -5.80
C ALA A 95 -12.80 -7.56 -6.77
N SER A 96 -13.01 -6.75 -7.79
CA SER A 96 -12.01 -6.49 -8.82
C SER A 96 -10.81 -5.79 -8.17
N TRP A 97 -9.59 -6.21 -8.46
CA TRP A 97 -8.38 -5.52 -7.97
C TRP A 97 -8.33 -4.04 -8.38
N LYS A 98 -9.08 -3.67 -9.42
CA LYS A 98 -9.22 -2.29 -9.88
C LYS A 98 -10.02 -1.41 -8.92
N GLU A 99 -10.75 -1.99 -7.98
CA GLU A 99 -11.57 -1.26 -7.02
C GLU A 99 -10.81 -0.87 -5.76
N THR A 100 -9.61 -1.43 -5.54
CA THR A 100 -8.77 -1.09 -4.39
C THR A 100 -8.38 0.39 -4.43
N SER A 101 -8.73 1.13 -3.37
CA SER A 101 -8.39 2.54 -3.22
C SER A 101 -7.09 2.72 -2.43
N TYR A 102 -6.33 3.74 -2.82
CA TYR A 102 -5.06 4.10 -2.20
C TYR A 102 -5.05 5.58 -1.83
N TRP A 103 -4.59 5.88 -0.61
CA TRP A 103 -4.18 7.22 -0.24
C TRP A 103 -2.70 7.40 -0.61
N ILE A 104 -2.41 8.38 -1.45
CA ILE A 104 -1.05 8.67 -1.94
C ILE A 104 -0.85 10.16 -1.81
N CYS A 105 0.15 10.60 -1.02
CA CYS A 105 0.30 12.01 -0.66
C CYS A 105 0.33 12.98 -1.85
N THR A 106 0.92 12.60 -2.99
CA THR A 106 0.95 13.42 -4.21
C THR A 106 -0.44 13.71 -4.79
N PHE A 107 -1.41 12.80 -4.62
CA PHE A 107 -2.76 12.94 -5.17
C PHE A 107 -3.78 13.37 -4.11
N SER A 108 -3.59 12.92 -2.87
CA SER A 108 -4.53 13.11 -1.77
C SER A 108 -4.35 14.44 -1.05
N ASN A 109 -3.13 14.97 -0.97
CA ASN A 109 -2.91 16.27 -0.35
C ASN A 109 -3.18 17.39 -1.35
N ASN A 110 -3.72 18.50 -0.86
CA ASN A 110 -3.78 19.74 -1.62
C ASN A 110 -2.35 20.29 -1.84
N GLN A 111 -1.82 20.07 -3.05
CA GLN A 111 -0.47 20.49 -3.43
C GLN A 111 -0.30 22.02 -3.49
N TRP A 112 -1.41 22.78 -3.49
CA TRP A 112 -1.39 24.25 -3.43
C TRP A 112 -1.19 24.77 -2.01
N GLU A 113 -1.60 24.00 -1.00
CA GLU A 113 -1.61 24.41 0.41
C GLU A 113 -1.02 23.32 1.32
N LEU A 114 0.15 22.78 0.95
CA LEU A 114 0.82 21.70 1.69
C LEU A 114 1.08 22.02 3.18
N MET A 115 1.24 23.30 3.54
CA MET A 115 1.41 23.67 4.95
C MET A 115 0.15 23.42 5.78
N HIS A 116 -1.03 23.55 5.18
CA HIS A 116 -2.29 23.25 5.85
C HIS A 116 -2.48 21.74 6.02
N GLU A 117 -2.04 20.96 5.03
CA GLU A 117 -2.04 19.48 5.06
C GLU A 117 -1.14 18.89 6.16
N LEU A 118 -0.05 19.58 6.51
CA LEU A 118 0.87 19.15 7.57
C LEU A 118 0.40 19.54 8.97
N GLY A 119 -0.41 20.60 9.09
CA GLY A 119 -0.83 21.14 10.38
C GLY A 119 0.32 21.73 11.21
N SER A 120 0.04 21.95 12.50
CA SER A 120 1.02 22.46 13.45
C SER A 120 1.90 21.37 14.07
N SER A 121 1.41 20.13 14.07
CA SER A 121 2.10 18.93 14.53
C SER A 121 1.77 17.76 13.61
N TRP A 122 2.61 16.73 13.58
CA TRP A 122 2.42 15.60 12.67
C TRP A 122 1.12 14.83 12.95
N GLU A 123 0.58 14.88 14.18
CA GLU A 123 -0.71 14.29 14.55
C GLU A 123 -1.89 14.94 13.82
N GLN A 124 -1.74 16.19 13.39
CA GLN A 124 -2.75 16.92 12.63
C GLN A 124 -2.59 16.72 11.12
N SER A 125 -1.47 16.14 10.70
CA SER A 125 -1.17 15.99 9.29
C SER A 125 -2.12 15.00 8.62
N SER A 126 -2.46 15.27 7.36
CA SER A 126 -3.30 14.36 6.56
C SER A 126 -2.67 12.98 6.40
N PHE A 127 -1.33 12.89 6.44
CA PHE A 127 -0.58 11.63 6.48
C PHE A 127 -0.97 10.76 7.69
N TYR A 128 -0.89 11.33 8.89
CA TYR A 128 -1.21 10.64 10.13
C TYR A 128 -2.68 10.26 10.20
N LEU A 129 -3.57 11.19 9.83
CA LEU A 129 -5.01 10.98 9.84
C LEU A 129 -5.44 9.90 8.84
N ALA A 130 -4.88 9.90 7.63
CA ALA A 130 -5.20 8.90 6.62
C ALA A 130 -4.76 7.50 7.04
N LEU A 131 -3.52 7.35 7.53
CA LEU A 131 -3.00 6.06 8.00
C LEU A 131 -3.83 5.49 9.16
N ARG A 132 -4.32 6.36 10.05
CA ARG A 132 -5.15 5.99 11.20
C ARG A 132 -6.65 5.93 10.93
N SER A 133 -7.08 6.25 9.72
CA SER A 133 -8.50 6.27 9.37
C SER A 133 -9.12 4.86 9.56
N PRO A 134 -10.36 4.75 10.07
CA PRO A 134 -10.99 3.46 10.38
C PRO A 134 -10.99 2.45 9.22
N GLY A 135 -11.11 2.93 7.98
CA GLY A 135 -11.11 2.09 6.77
C GLY A 135 -9.72 1.65 6.28
N CYS A 136 -8.64 2.26 6.76
CA CYS A 136 -7.29 1.93 6.33
C CYS A 136 -6.86 0.55 6.86
N LYS A 137 -6.59 -0.38 5.96
CA LYS A 137 -6.25 -1.79 6.21
C LYS A 137 -4.76 -2.01 6.46
N GLY A 138 -3.90 -1.03 6.16
CA GLY A 138 -2.46 -1.18 6.28
C GLY A 138 -1.69 -0.20 5.41
N THR A 139 -0.38 -0.36 5.42
CA THR A 139 0.56 0.46 4.66
C THR A 139 1.19 -0.34 3.54
N ALA A 140 0.97 0.11 2.30
CA ALA A 140 1.70 -0.35 1.12
C ALA A 140 2.91 0.56 0.92
N MET A 141 4.09 0.11 1.34
CA MET A 141 5.33 0.83 1.10
C MET A 141 5.89 0.46 -0.27
N ILE A 142 6.01 1.43 -1.19
CA ILE A 142 6.65 1.18 -2.47
C ILE A 142 8.15 1.07 -2.25
N PHE A 143 8.70 -0.11 -2.45
CA PHE A 143 10.03 -0.48 -2.01
C PHE A 143 10.90 -0.85 -3.22
N ASP A 144 11.93 -0.04 -3.47
CA ASP A 144 12.93 -0.31 -4.50
C ASP A 144 14.13 -1.08 -3.95
N GLU A 145 14.96 -1.58 -4.87
CA GLU A 145 16.17 -2.34 -4.57
C GLU A 145 17.22 -1.55 -3.78
N LEU A 146 17.12 -0.22 -3.81
CA LEU A 146 18.01 0.69 -3.09
C LEU A 146 17.45 1.10 -1.71
N ALA A 147 16.29 0.57 -1.34
CA ALA A 147 15.55 0.90 -0.12
C ALA A 147 15.41 2.42 0.08
N MET A 148 15.24 3.20 -0.99
CA MET A 148 15.16 4.67 -0.91
C MET A 148 14.09 5.21 0.05
N PRO A 149 12.91 4.58 0.23
CA PRO A 149 11.97 5.03 1.25
C PRO A 149 12.60 5.08 2.65
N LEU A 150 13.46 4.12 2.99
CA LEU A 150 14.09 4.08 4.32
C LEU A 150 15.18 5.15 4.52
N THR A 151 15.53 5.91 3.47
CA THR A 151 16.40 7.08 3.59
C THR A 151 15.61 8.38 3.76
N ARG A 152 14.27 8.31 3.91
CA ARG A 152 13.39 9.48 4.02
C ARG A 152 12.69 9.52 5.36
N SER A 153 12.82 10.65 6.07
CA SER A 153 12.27 10.79 7.43
C SER A 153 10.75 10.63 7.47
N TRP A 154 10.03 11.15 6.48
CA TRP A 154 8.57 10.95 6.37
C TRP A 154 8.20 9.48 6.20
N CYS A 155 8.90 8.72 5.36
CA CYS A 155 8.64 7.29 5.19
C CYS A 155 8.99 6.47 6.45
N LEU A 156 10.04 6.86 7.18
CA LEU A 156 10.36 6.23 8.47
C LEU A 156 9.32 6.55 9.56
N PHE A 157 8.80 7.77 9.57
CA PHE A 157 7.67 8.13 10.41
C PHE A 157 6.45 7.25 10.09
N GLU A 158 6.06 7.16 8.81
CA GLU A 158 4.93 6.31 8.36
C GLU A 158 5.14 4.83 8.72
N LEU A 159 6.38 4.34 8.59
CA LEU A 159 6.78 3.00 9.01
C LEU A 159 6.57 2.79 10.52
N LEU A 160 7.06 3.71 11.35
CA LEU A 160 6.89 3.68 12.80
C LEU A 160 5.40 3.68 13.18
N GLN A 161 4.61 4.59 12.60
CA GLN A 161 3.18 4.67 12.87
C GLN A 161 2.46 3.39 12.46
N THR A 162 2.87 2.76 11.36
CA THR A 162 2.34 1.45 10.93
C THR A 162 2.60 0.38 11.99
N PHE A 163 3.83 0.30 12.53
CA PHE A 163 4.17 -0.67 13.58
C PHE A 163 3.39 -0.43 14.88
N GLN A 164 3.26 0.83 15.30
CA GLN A 164 2.46 1.18 16.48
C GLN A 164 0.99 0.76 16.32
N LEU A 165 0.43 0.93 15.12
CA LEU A 165 -0.94 0.51 14.82
C LEU A 165 -1.09 -1.00 14.79
N THR A 166 -0.11 -1.75 14.28
CA THR A 166 -0.14 -3.22 14.32
C THR A 166 -0.24 -3.75 15.76
N GLY A 167 0.36 -3.07 16.73
CA GLY A 167 0.28 -3.46 18.14
C GLY A 167 -0.98 -3.01 18.88
N THR A 168 -1.77 -2.09 18.32
CA THR A 168 -2.88 -1.42 19.04
C THR A 168 -4.26 -1.58 18.38
N ARG A 169 -4.33 -1.86 17.08
CA ARG A 169 -5.61 -2.01 16.36
C ARG A 169 -6.20 -3.40 16.50
N GLU A 170 -7.53 -3.47 16.53
CA GLU A 170 -8.31 -4.71 16.49
C GLU A 170 -8.09 -5.51 15.19
N ALA A 171 -8.62 -6.74 15.16
CA ALA A 171 -8.53 -7.65 14.02
C ALA A 171 -8.97 -6.97 12.71
N GLY A 172 -8.02 -6.78 11.78
CA GLY A 172 -8.30 -6.19 10.46
C GLY A 172 -7.17 -5.31 9.90
N PHE A 173 -6.24 -4.85 10.73
CA PHE A 173 -5.06 -4.11 10.26
C PHE A 173 -3.92 -5.05 9.87
N THR A 174 -3.57 -5.05 8.58
CA THR A 174 -2.56 -5.92 7.97
C THR A 174 -1.13 -5.51 8.36
N GLY A 175 -0.92 -4.26 8.77
CA GLY A 175 0.42 -3.72 9.01
C GLY A 175 1.13 -3.29 7.72
N LEU A 176 2.43 -3.56 7.65
CA LEU A 176 3.29 -3.12 6.54
C LEU A 176 3.42 -4.18 5.44
N LEU A 177 3.18 -3.78 4.21
CA LEU A 177 3.43 -4.57 3.00
C LEU A 177 4.48 -3.87 2.12
N LEU A 178 5.62 -4.52 1.92
CA LEU A 178 6.70 -4.07 1.05
C LEU A 178 6.37 -4.43 -0.40
N CYS A 179 6.01 -3.41 -1.17
CA CYS A 179 5.50 -3.53 -2.52
C CYS A 179 6.62 -3.24 -3.52
N THR A 180 7.06 -4.26 -4.25
CA THR A 180 8.07 -4.13 -5.31
C THR A 180 7.41 -4.30 -6.68
N ARG A 181 8.15 -3.99 -7.75
CA ARG A 181 7.67 -4.20 -9.14
C ARG A 181 7.36 -5.67 -9.46
N SER A 182 8.06 -6.60 -8.80
CA SER A 182 7.90 -8.04 -9.03
C SER A 182 6.77 -8.63 -8.18
N GLY A 183 6.47 -8.03 -7.04
CA GLY A 183 5.40 -8.48 -6.15
C GLY A 183 5.52 -7.93 -4.73
N VAL A 184 4.61 -8.38 -3.87
CA VAL A 184 4.64 -8.05 -2.44
C VAL A 184 5.59 -9.00 -1.72
N MET A 185 6.69 -8.46 -1.17
CA MET A 185 7.75 -9.27 -0.55
C MET A 185 7.24 -10.07 0.64
N ASN A 186 6.34 -9.50 1.45
CA ASN A 186 5.72 -10.19 2.60
C ASN A 186 4.99 -11.49 2.22
N PHE A 187 4.61 -11.63 0.95
CA PHE A 187 3.90 -12.82 0.45
C PHE A 187 4.84 -13.79 -0.28
N GLY A 188 6.16 -13.56 -0.25
CA GLY A 188 7.13 -14.36 -0.98
C GLY A 188 7.06 -14.18 -2.50
N ALA A 189 6.36 -13.14 -2.98
CA ALA A 189 6.12 -12.92 -4.41
C ALA A 189 7.13 -11.98 -5.08
N CYS A 190 8.16 -11.54 -4.34
CA CYS A 190 9.24 -10.72 -4.87
C CYS A 190 10.26 -11.60 -5.63
N SER A 191 10.89 -11.05 -6.66
CA SER A 191 11.99 -11.74 -7.36
C SER A 191 13.16 -12.01 -6.41
N MET A 192 13.89 -13.11 -6.62
CA MET A 192 15.06 -13.43 -5.79
C MET A 192 16.14 -12.35 -5.89
N ASP A 193 16.41 -11.83 -7.10
CA ASP A 193 17.42 -10.79 -7.32
C ASP A 193 17.07 -9.49 -6.58
N THR A 194 15.81 -9.08 -6.64
CA THR A 194 15.29 -7.91 -5.90
C THR A 194 15.40 -8.14 -4.39
N ALA A 195 15.03 -9.33 -3.89
CA ALA A 195 15.12 -9.66 -2.47
C ALA A 195 16.57 -9.66 -1.95
N ILE A 196 17.51 -10.22 -2.72
CA ILE A 196 18.94 -10.21 -2.40
C ILE A 196 19.47 -8.76 -2.38
N SER A 197 19.14 -7.97 -3.41
CA SER A 197 19.58 -6.57 -3.52
C SER A 197 19.10 -5.74 -2.33
N ILE A 198 17.84 -5.93 -1.93
CA ILE A 198 17.27 -5.32 -0.72
C ILE A 198 18.03 -5.78 0.53
N GLY A 199 18.29 -7.08 0.69
CA GLY A 199 19.03 -7.62 1.83
C GLY A 199 20.43 -7.02 1.96
N VAL A 200 21.17 -6.94 0.85
CA VAL A 200 22.49 -6.29 0.80
C VAL A 200 22.38 -4.83 1.19
N ARG A 201 21.40 -4.11 0.63
CA ARG A 201 21.21 -2.70 0.94
C ARG A 201 20.91 -2.47 2.42
N LEU A 202 20.01 -3.26 3.00
CA LEU A 202 19.63 -3.16 4.41
C LEU A 202 20.80 -3.46 5.36
N SER A 203 21.75 -4.31 4.95
CA SER A 203 22.93 -4.63 5.78
C SER A 203 23.86 -3.45 6.04
N SER A 204 23.83 -2.43 5.17
CA SER A 204 24.67 -1.23 5.27
C SER A 204 23.87 0.05 5.52
N LEU A 205 22.55 -0.02 5.46
CA LEU A 205 21.69 1.15 5.60
C LEU A 205 21.59 1.58 7.07
N ARG A 206 21.76 2.87 7.31
CA ARG A 206 21.55 3.51 8.61
C ARG A 206 20.31 4.39 8.57
N LEU A 207 19.29 4.04 9.36
CA LEU A 207 18.02 4.78 9.38
C LEU A 207 18.19 6.18 9.99
N GLN A 208 19.16 6.37 10.89
CA GLN A 208 19.45 7.68 11.48
C GLN A 208 19.95 8.72 10.47
N ASP A 209 20.43 8.27 9.29
CA ASP A 209 20.92 9.15 8.23
C ASP A 209 19.78 9.59 7.27
N ALA A 210 18.53 9.22 7.57
CA ALA A 210 17.38 9.61 6.77
C ALA A 210 17.15 11.13 6.75
N SER A 211 16.68 11.64 5.60
CA SER A 211 16.51 13.08 5.36
C SER A 211 15.09 13.48 4.99
N ALA A 212 14.73 14.73 5.29
CA ALA A 212 13.54 15.39 4.79
C ALA A 212 13.95 16.52 3.84
N SER A 213 13.08 16.86 2.87
CA SER A 213 13.34 17.97 1.94
C SER A 213 13.16 19.35 2.60
N SER A 214 12.59 19.37 3.81
CA SER A 214 12.36 20.55 4.63
C SER A 214 12.94 20.29 6.02
N ASP A 215 13.83 21.17 6.49
CA ASP A 215 14.40 21.07 7.85
C ASP A 215 13.33 21.23 8.92
N LYS A 216 12.27 22.00 8.63
CA LYS A 216 11.12 22.16 9.53
C LYS A 216 10.43 20.81 9.73
N ASP A 217 10.24 20.06 8.66
CA ASP A 217 9.62 18.73 8.69
C ASP A 217 10.53 17.75 9.45
N LYS A 218 11.84 17.79 9.17
CA LYS A 218 12.82 16.95 9.89
C LYS A 218 12.73 17.15 11.40
N ARG A 219 12.76 18.41 11.85
CA ARG A 219 12.63 18.77 13.27
C ARG A 219 11.26 18.44 13.85
N MET A 220 10.20 18.41 13.04
CA MET A 220 8.87 18.00 13.49
C MET A 220 8.81 16.49 13.73
N ILE A 221 9.43 15.69 12.85
CA ILE A 221 9.41 14.22 12.88
C ILE A 221 10.36 13.65 13.94
N ASP A 222 11.54 14.27 14.13
CA ASP A 222 12.58 13.76 15.03
C ASP A 222 12.31 14.01 16.52
N ARG A 223 11.24 14.74 16.85
CA ARG A 223 10.84 15.02 18.24
C ARG A 223 10.25 13.79 18.90
#